data_AF-A0A7Y4RY66-F1
#
_entry.id   AF-A0A7Y4RY66-F1
#
_cell.length_a   1.000
_cell.length_b   1.000
_cell.length_c   1.000
_cell.angle_alpha   90.00
_cell.angle_beta   90.00
_cell.angle_gamma   90.00
#
_symmetry.space_group_name_H-M   'P 1'
#
loop_
_entity.id
_entity.type
_entity.pdbx_description
1 polymer ?
#
loop_
_entity_poly.entity_id
_entity_poly.type
_entity_poly.pdbx_seq_one_letter_code
_entity_poly.pdbx_strand_id
1 'polypeptide(L)'
;MKNSVFLVTLFIALVACKQTLTTSSSLENTQNQALVAVSHADNAALIQAFESKKSNIFIEGNGIVKKLLPDDNKGARHQKFLVSISGAQSLLFAHNIDLAPAVPLAVGDAIQFRGEYVYNPKGGVMHWTHHDPQAKIVGGWIKHHEKIYQ
;
A
#
# COMPACT_ATOMS: atom_id res chain seq x y z
N MET A 1 48.86 56.14 34.79
CA MET A 1 49.72 55.47 35.79
C MET A 1 49.03 54.18 36.24
N LYS A 2 49.68 53.04 35.96
CA LYS A 2 49.72 51.74 36.68
C LYS A 2 48.38 51.16 37.20
N ASN A 3 47.86 50.09 36.58
CA ASN A 3 48.09 48.65 36.90
C ASN A 3 47.44 48.23 38.23
N SER A 4 46.85 47.05 38.46
CA SER A 4 46.39 45.87 37.70
C SER A 4 45.79 44.90 38.74
N VAL A 5 45.12 43.85 38.27
CA VAL A 5 45.02 42.49 38.88
C VAL A 5 43.81 42.16 39.79
N PHE A 6 42.88 41.43 39.17
CA PHE A 6 42.24 40.15 39.55
C PHE A 6 41.87 39.85 41.02
N LEU A 7 40.58 39.55 41.21
CA LEU A 7 40.16 38.42 42.03
C LEU A 7 38.94 37.73 41.39
N VAL A 8 39.20 36.55 40.84
CA VAL A 8 38.19 35.59 40.37
C VAL A 8 37.52 34.99 41.59
N THR A 9 36.20 35.10 41.68
CA THR A 9 35.40 34.20 42.51
C THR A 9 34.37 33.52 41.64
N LEU A 10 34.62 32.23 41.45
CA LEU A 10 33.85 31.25 40.72
C LEU A 10 32.74 30.74 41.65
N PHE A 11 31.48 31.05 41.34
CA PHE A 11 30.34 30.29 41.86
C PHE A 11 29.54 29.71 40.69
N ILE A 12 29.83 28.45 40.41
CA ILE A 12 29.10 27.61 39.48
C ILE A 12 27.81 27.18 40.19
N ALA A 13 26.67 27.75 39.81
CA ALA A 13 25.38 27.15 40.07
C ALA A 13 24.99 26.32 38.84
N LEU A 14 25.41 25.05 38.83
CA LEU A 14 24.91 24.03 37.92
C LEU A 14 23.45 23.74 38.27
N VAL A 15 22.52 24.42 37.59
CA VAL A 15 21.13 23.96 37.52
C VAL A 15 21.12 22.77 36.58
N ALA A 16 21.16 21.56 37.17
CA ALA A 16 20.91 20.33 36.45
C ALA A 16 19.41 20.25 36.13
N CYS A 17 19.01 20.81 34.98
CA CYS A 17 17.70 20.52 34.41
C CYS A 17 17.71 19.05 33.98
N LYS A 18 17.05 18.18 34.76
CA LYS A 18 16.80 16.80 34.34
C LYS A 18 15.81 16.85 33.18
N GLN A 19 16.32 16.82 31.96
CA GLN A 19 15.53 16.44 30.80
C GLN A 19 15.24 14.95 30.96
N THR A 20 14.01 14.63 31.35
CA THR A 20 13.47 13.29 31.20
C THR A 20 13.37 13.02 29.71
N LEU A 21 14.42 12.40 29.16
CA LEU A 21 14.41 11.84 27.81
C LEU A 21 13.45 10.65 27.83
N THR A 22 12.19 10.90 27.50
CA THR A 22 11.24 9.86 27.11
C THR A 22 11.65 9.37 25.72
N THR A 23 12.67 8.53 25.64
CA THR A 23 13.07 7.84 24.41
C THR A 23 12.25 6.55 24.31
N SER A 24 11.08 6.62 23.68
CA SER A 24 10.30 5.43 23.32
C SER A 24 9.37 5.75 22.14
N SER A 25 9.91 5.96 20.92
CA SER A 25 9.12 5.94 19.67
C SER A 25 9.95 6.04 18.35
N SER A 26 11.16 5.49 18.28
CA SER A 26 11.97 5.53 17.02
C SER A 26 12.04 4.20 16.26
N LEU A 27 11.46 3.12 16.79
CA LEU A 27 11.47 1.80 16.13
C LEU A 27 10.22 1.52 15.28
N GLU A 28 9.06 2.09 15.64
CA GLU A 28 7.81 1.87 14.90
C GLU A 28 7.71 2.68 13.60
N ASN A 29 8.38 3.85 13.54
CA ASN A 29 8.34 4.71 12.35
C ASN A 29 9.24 4.18 11.21
N THR A 30 10.37 3.56 11.55
CA THR A 30 11.30 3.00 10.55
C THR A 30 10.72 1.79 9.82
N GLN A 31 9.96 0.94 10.51
CA GLN A 31 9.30 -0.21 9.88
C GLN A 31 8.14 0.21 8.97
N ASN A 32 7.32 1.17 9.39
CA ASN A 32 6.25 1.70 8.54
C ASN A 32 6.78 2.42 7.30
N GLN A 33 7.88 3.17 7.41
CA GLN A 33 8.50 3.82 6.24
C GLN A 33 9.13 2.82 5.26
N ALA A 34 9.74 1.74 5.75
CA ALA A 34 10.30 0.69 4.90
C ALA A 34 9.20 -0.11 4.16
N LEU A 35 8.12 -0.49 4.85
CA LEU A 35 6.97 -1.18 4.25
C LEU A 35 6.28 -0.34 3.17
N VAL A 36 6.12 0.96 3.42
CA VAL A 36 5.56 1.89 2.43
C VAL A 36 6.49 2.01 1.22
N ALA A 37 7.80 2.15 1.42
CA ALA A 37 8.77 2.25 0.32
C ALA A 37 8.81 0.97 -0.55
N VAL A 38 8.77 -0.22 0.07
CA VAL A 38 8.71 -1.51 -0.64
C VAL A 38 7.42 -1.63 -1.43
N SER A 39 6.27 -1.34 -0.82
CA SER A 39 4.98 -1.34 -1.53
C SER A 39 4.93 -0.33 -2.69
N HIS A 40 5.69 0.76 -2.60
CA HIS A 40 5.78 1.74 -3.68
C HIS A 40 6.61 1.23 -4.87
N ALA A 41 7.71 0.54 -4.58
CA ALA A 41 8.56 -0.08 -5.60
C ALA A 41 7.81 -1.20 -6.33
N ASP A 42 7.15 -2.08 -5.59
CA ASP A 42 6.36 -3.19 -6.13
C ASP A 42 5.17 -2.70 -6.99
N ASN A 43 4.62 -1.52 -6.66
CA ASN A 43 3.50 -0.92 -7.38
C ASN A 43 3.88 0.19 -8.38
N ALA A 44 5.17 0.39 -8.68
CA ALA A 44 5.63 1.52 -9.49
C ALA A 44 4.95 1.58 -10.87
N ALA A 45 4.78 0.43 -11.53
CA ALA A 45 4.11 0.34 -12.83
C ALA A 45 2.64 0.78 -12.76
N LEU A 46 1.95 0.43 -11.68
CA LEU A 46 0.54 0.75 -11.46
C LEU A 46 0.33 2.23 -11.13
N ILE A 47 1.22 2.81 -10.33
CA ILE A 47 1.23 4.24 -10.01
C ILE A 47 1.47 5.04 -11.29
N GLN A 48 2.48 4.67 -12.08
CA GLN A 48 2.75 5.31 -13.35
C GLN A 48 1.58 5.19 -14.34
N ALA A 49 0.92 4.03 -14.38
CA ALA A 49 -0.26 3.83 -15.21
C ALA A 49 -1.42 4.77 -14.85
N PHE A 50 -1.62 5.03 -13.56
CA PHE A 50 -2.62 5.99 -13.08
C PHE A 50 -2.27 7.43 -13.44
N GLU A 51 -1.04 7.87 -13.17
CA GLU A 51 -0.56 9.22 -13.50
C GLU A 51 -0.63 9.50 -15.01
N SER A 52 -0.29 8.49 -15.81
CA SER A 52 -0.32 8.56 -17.27
C SER A 52 -1.69 8.26 -17.88
N LYS A 53 -2.72 7.99 -17.06
CA LYS A 53 -4.08 7.64 -17.47
C LYS A 53 -4.14 6.48 -18.48
N LYS A 54 -3.24 5.51 -18.36
CA LYS A 54 -3.19 4.32 -19.23
C LYS A 54 -4.29 3.33 -18.86
N SER A 55 -4.72 2.52 -19.82
CA SER A 55 -5.72 1.48 -19.63
C SER A 55 -5.36 0.26 -20.47
N ASN A 56 -6.03 -0.86 -20.21
CA ASN A 56 -5.93 -2.11 -20.97
C ASN A 56 -4.51 -2.68 -20.95
N ILE A 57 -3.89 -2.65 -19.77
CA ILE A 57 -2.54 -3.17 -19.55
C ILE A 57 -2.56 -4.16 -18.39
N PHE A 58 -1.91 -5.30 -18.58
CA PHE A 58 -1.73 -6.27 -17.51
C PHE A 58 -0.59 -5.86 -16.59
N ILE A 59 -0.88 -5.78 -15.30
CA ILE A 59 0.06 -5.32 -14.28
C ILE A 59 -0.02 -6.25 -13.07
N GLU A 60 1.14 -6.47 -12.45
CA GLU A 60 1.27 -7.09 -11.14
C GLU A 60 1.49 -6.03 -10.07
N GLY A 61 1.03 -6.33 -8.85
CA GLY A 61 1.24 -5.46 -7.71
C GLY A 61 0.74 -6.10 -6.42
N ASN A 62 0.74 -5.30 -5.36
CA ASN A 62 0.30 -5.71 -4.04
C ASN A 62 -0.44 -4.57 -3.35
N GLY A 63 -1.25 -4.90 -2.35
CA GLY A 63 -1.97 -3.89 -1.61
C GLY A 63 -2.74 -4.44 -0.43
N ILE A 64 -3.40 -3.52 0.28
CA ILE A 64 -4.18 -3.83 1.48
C ILE A 64 -5.67 -3.64 1.19
N VAL A 65 -6.49 -4.64 1.52
CA VAL A 65 -7.94 -4.56 1.37
C VAL A 65 -8.48 -3.46 2.29
N LYS A 66 -9.01 -2.39 1.70
CA LYS A 66 -9.58 -1.24 2.42
C LYS A 66 -11.06 -1.45 2.72
N LYS A 67 -11.81 -2.08 1.81
CA LYS A 67 -13.26 -2.21 1.93
C LYS A 67 -13.79 -3.37 1.10
N LEU A 68 -14.65 -4.19 1.69
CA LEU A 68 -15.47 -5.15 0.96
C LEU A 68 -16.74 -4.45 0.45
N LEU A 69 -17.14 -4.74 -0.78
CA LEU A 69 -18.36 -4.21 -1.39
C LEU A 69 -19.34 -5.35 -1.64
N PRO A 70 -20.65 -5.08 -1.77
CA PRO A 70 -21.58 -6.09 -2.26
C PRO A 70 -21.15 -6.62 -3.62
N ASP A 71 -21.27 -7.94 -3.78
CA ASP A 71 -21.01 -8.59 -5.05
C ASP A 71 -21.91 -8.02 -6.16
N ASP A 72 -21.34 -7.93 -7.36
CA ASP A 72 -22.12 -7.68 -8.55
C ASP A 72 -22.71 -9.00 -9.05
N ASN A 73 -24.04 -9.11 -9.06
CA ASN A 73 -24.74 -10.29 -9.54
C ASN A 73 -25.50 -10.02 -10.85
N LYS A 74 -25.23 -8.91 -11.53
CA LYS A 74 -25.85 -8.59 -12.82
C LYS A 74 -24.94 -9.04 -13.96
N GLY A 75 -25.39 -10.02 -14.74
CA GLY A 75 -24.55 -10.65 -15.76
C GLY A 75 -23.55 -11.61 -15.12
N ALA A 76 -22.30 -11.60 -15.61
CA ALA A 76 -21.21 -12.34 -14.96
C ALA A 76 -21.01 -11.82 -13.53
N ARG A 77 -20.90 -12.73 -12.56
CA ARG A 77 -20.82 -12.39 -11.15
C ARG A 77 -19.43 -11.91 -10.80
N HIS A 78 -19.34 -10.84 -10.01
CA HIS A 78 -18.07 -10.26 -9.58
C HIS A 78 -18.04 -10.03 -8.08
N GLN A 79 -17.01 -10.55 -7.43
CA GLN A 79 -16.63 -10.09 -6.10
C GLN A 79 -15.98 -8.72 -6.22
N LYS A 80 -16.49 -7.74 -5.47
CA LYS A 80 -16.01 -6.35 -5.50
C LYS A 80 -15.40 -5.92 -4.17
N PHE A 81 -14.24 -5.29 -4.24
CA PHE A 81 -13.56 -4.75 -3.07
C PHE A 81 -12.60 -3.62 -3.47
N LEU A 82 -12.25 -2.77 -2.50
CA LEU A 82 -11.28 -1.71 -2.67
C LEU A 82 -9.95 -2.12 -2.06
N VAL A 83 -8.86 -1.87 -2.77
CA VAL A 83 -7.50 -2.14 -2.32
C VAL A 83 -6.69 -0.85 -2.33
N SER A 84 -6.02 -0.57 -1.23
CA SER A 84 -5.04 0.52 -1.15
C SER A 84 -3.73 0.06 -1.78
N ILE A 85 -3.27 0.80 -2.78
CA ILE A 85 -2.03 0.53 -3.52
C ILE A 85 -0.89 1.39 -3.00
N SER A 86 -1.21 2.66 -2.74
CA SER A 86 -0.30 3.65 -2.16
C SER A 86 -1.09 4.59 -1.25
N GLY A 87 -0.43 5.58 -0.64
CA GLY A 87 -1.12 6.60 0.14
C GLY A 87 -2.13 7.43 -0.65
N ALA A 88 -2.00 7.49 -1.98
CA ALA A 88 -2.83 8.33 -2.86
C ALA A 88 -3.75 7.53 -3.81
N GLN A 89 -3.50 6.23 -4.01
CA GLN A 89 -4.21 5.41 -4.99
C GLN A 89 -4.92 4.23 -4.33
N SER A 90 -6.20 4.05 -4.67
CA SER A 90 -6.96 2.84 -4.39
C SER A 90 -7.56 2.30 -5.68
N LEU A 91 -7.62 0.97 -5.82
CA LEU A 91 -8.25 0.31 -6.95
C LEU A 91 -9.57 -0.33 -6.54
N LEU A 92 -10.53 -0.29 -7.46
CA LEU A 92 -11.67 -1.20 -7.43
C LEU A 92 -11.27 -2.52 -8.08
N PHE A 93 -11.39 -3.61 -7.34
CA PHE A 93 -11.29 -4.96 -7.90
C PHE A 93 -12.67 -5.44 -8.34
N ALA A 94 -12.74 -6.01 -9.53
CA ALA A 94 -13.90 -6.73 -10.06
C ALA A 94 -13.45 -8.14 -10.44
N HIS A 95 -13.36 -9.02 -9.44
CA HIS A 95 -12.91 -10.41 -9.62
C HIS A 95 -14.09 -11.27 -10.06
N ASN A 96 -14.03 -11.82 -11.27
CA ASN A 96 -15.11 -12.63 -11.82
C ASN A 96 -15.17 -13.99 -11.10
N ILE A 97 -16.21 -14.19 -10.30
CA ILE A 97 -16.39 -15.40 -9.47
C ILE A 97 -17.16 -16.53 -10.18
N ASP A 98 -17.49 -16.34 -11.46
CA ASP A 98 -17.92 -17.42 -12.34
C ASP A 98 -16.72 -18.16 -12.95
N LEU A 99 -15.57 -17.49 -13.06
CA LEU A 99 -14.35 -18.03 -13.66
C LEU A 99 -13.31 -18.48 -12.62
N ALA A 100 -13.39 -17.95 -11.40
CA ALA A 100 -12.48 -18.26 -10.30
C ALA A 100 -13.24 -18.34 -8.96
N PRO A 101 -12.74 -19.08 -7.95
CA PRO A 101 -13.34 -19.04 -6.62
C PRO A 101 -13.23 -17.65 -5.98
N ALA A 102 -14.28 -17.20 -5.28
CA ALA A 102 -14.22 -15.98 -4.48
C ALA A 102 -13.05 -16.02 -3.47
N VAL A 103 -12.41 -14.87 -3.27
CA VAL A 103 -11.28 -14.75 -2.35
C VAL A 103 -11.83 -14.49 -0.94
N PRO A 104 -11.48 -15.28 0.08
CA PRO A 104 -11.96 -15.11 1.45
C PRO A 104 -11.22 -13.94 2.12
N LEU A 105 -11.61 -12.71 1.79
CA LEU A 105 -10.96 -11.48 2.23
C LEU A 105 -11.66 -10.86 3.45
N ALA A 106 -10.85 -10.24 4.30
CA ALA A 106 -11.22 -9.31 5.34
C ALA A 106 -10.57 -7.93 5.08
N VAL A 107 -11.11 -6.89 5.72
CA VAL A 107 -10.48 -5.56 5.70
C VAL A 107 -9.16 -5.63 6.48
N GLY A 108 -8.09 -5.10 5.88
CA GLY A 108 -6.74 -5.15 6.42
C GLY A 108 -5.87 -6.26 5.81
N ASP A 109 -6.46 -7.20 5.07
CA ASP A 109 -5.71 -8.29 4.44
C ASP A 109 -4.74 -7.75 3.38
N ALA A 110 -3.54 -8.31 3.36
CA ALA A 110 -2.57 -8.07 2.30
C ALA A 110 -2.80 -9.07 1.15
N ILE A 111 -2.80 -8.55 -0.07
CA ILE A 111 -2.89 -9.37 -1.28
C ILE A 111 -1.79 -9.01 -2.26
N GLN A 112 -1.39 -9.99 -3.07
CA GLN A 112 -0.69 -9.76 -4.33
C GLN A 112 -1.64 -10.08 -5.47
N PHE A 113 -1.45 -9.47 -6.63
CA PHE A 113 -2.35 -9.68 -7.75
C PHE A 113 -1.65 -9.49 -9.08
N ARG A 114 -2.24 -10.09 -10.11
CA ARG A 114 -2.05 -9.78 -11.51
C ARG A 114 -3.42 -9.58 -12.15
N GLY A 115 -3.58 -8.58 -12.99
CA GLY A 115 -4.81 -8.41 -13.77
C GLY A 115 -4.69 -7.29 -14.78
N GLU A 116 -5.76 -7.07 -15.54
CA GLU A 116 -5.88 -5.95 -16.45
C GLU A 116 -6.30 -4.70 -15.65
N TYR A 117 -5.53 -3.62 -15.82
CA TYR A 117 -5.80 -2.32 -15.23
C TYR A 117 -6.50 -1.40 -16.24
N VAL A 118 -7.58 -0.74 -15.81
CA VAL A 118 -8.30 0.28 -16.58
C VAL A 118 -8.39 1.56 -15.75
N TYR A 119 -7.96 2.68 -16.34
CA TYR A 119 -7.98 3.97 -15.68
C TYR A 119 -9.41 4.47 -15.44
N ASN A 120 -9.60 5.08 -14.27
CA ASN A 120 -10.69 6.01 -14.01
C ASN A 120 -10.18 7.08 -13.01
N PRO A 121 -10.82 8.25 -12.91
CA PRO A 121 -10.37 9.31 -12.00
C PRO A 121 -10.49 8.97 -10.50
N LYS A 122 -11.05 7.80 -10.14
CA LYS A 122 -11.16 7.31 -8.76
C LYS A 122 -10.01 6.35 -8.37
N GLY A 123 -9.02 6.16 -9.25
CA GLY A 123 -7.83 5.34 -9.01
C GLY A 123 -7.67 4.17 -9.97
N GLY A 124 -8.75 3.78 -10.66
CA GLY A 124 -8.79 2.69 -11.65
C GLY A 124 -9.52 1.43 -11.20
N VAL A 125 -9.70 0.50 -12.14
CA VAL A 125 -10.30 -0.81 -11.95
C VAL A 125 -9.27 -1.88 -12.27
N MET A 126 -9.18 -2.91 -11.42
CA MET A 126 -8.47 -4.16 -11.68
C MET A 126 -9.50 -5.25 -11.98
N HIS A 127 -9.43 -5.81 -13.18
CA HIS A 127 -10.26 -6.92 -13.63
C HIS A 127 -9.38 -7.98 -14.32
N TRP A 128 -9.97 -9.02 -14.91
CA TRP A 128 -9.21 -10.16 -15.44
C TRP A 128 -8.23 -10.78 -14.44
N THR A 129 -8.60 -10.80 -13.16
CA THR A 129 -7.83 -11.44 -12.08
C THR A 129 -8.11 -12.95 -12.01
N HIS A 130 -8.23 -13.57 -13.18
CA HIS A 130 -8.50 -15.00 -13.39
C HIS A 130 -7.77 -15.48 -14.66
N HIS A 131 -7.67 -16.79 -14.85
CA HIS A 131 -7.13 -17.37 -16.07
C HIS A 131 -7.99 -16.99 -17.28
N ASP A 132 -7.38 -16.87 -18.47
CA ASP A 132 -8.16 -16.75 -19.71
C ASP A 132 -8.79 -18.11 -20.05
N PRO A 133 -10.13 -18.25 -20.08
CA PRO A 133 -10.78 -19.53 -20.39
C PRO A 133 -10.44 -20.07 -21.78
N GLN A 134 -9.96 -19.21 -22.69
CA GLN A 134 -9.55 -19.57 -24.05
C GLN A 134 -8.03 -19.72 -24.20
N ALA A 135 -7.26 -19.48 -23.14
CA ALA A 135 -5.80 -19.56 -23.11
C ALA A 135 -5.08 -18.78 -24.25
N LYS A 136 -5.65 -17.65 -24.69
CA LYS A 136 -5.07 -16.77 -25.72
C LYS A 136 -4.06 -15.79 -25.14
N ILE A 137 -4.27 -15.38 -23.89
CA ILE A 137 -3.38 -14.48 -23.16
C ILE A 137 -3.03 -15.06 -21.79
N VAL A 138 -1.92 -14.59 -21.22
CA VAL A 138 -1.61 -14.84 -19.81
C VAL A 138 -2.64 -14.09 -18.97
N GLY A 139 -3.56 -14.82 -18.34
CA GLY A 139 -4.60 -14.28 -17.45
C GLY A 139 -4.05 -13.81 -16.11
N GLY A 140 -4.92 -13.25 -15.26
CA GLY A 140 -4.54 -12.74 -13.95
C GLY A 140 -4.82 -13.71 -12.81
N TRP A 141 -4.61 -13.22 -11.60
CA TRP A 141 -4.80 -13.94 -10.36
C TRP A 141 -4.83 -12.99 -9.16
N ILE A 142 -5.37 -13.46 -8.04
CA ILE A 142 -5.19 -12.85 -6.72
C ILE A 142 -4.51 -13.88 -5.82
N LYS A 143 -3.47 -13.48 -5.09
CA LYS A 143 -2.81 -14.28 -4.07
C LYS A 143 -3.16 -13.74 -2.68
N HIS A 144 -3.70 -14.60 -1.83
CA HIS A 144 -4.06 -14.31 -0.44
C HIS A 144 -3.63 -15.47 0.46
N HIS A 145 -2.85 -15.18 1.52
CA HIS A 145 -2.26 -16.18 2.44
C HIS A 145 -1.64 -17.39 1.70
N GLU A 146 -0.71 -17.12 0.79
CA GLU A 146 -0.03 -18.12 -0.06
C GLU A 146 -0.90 -18.89 -1.07
N LYS A 147 -2.21 -18.69 -1.08
CA LYS A 147 -3.12 -19.31 -2.04
C LYS A 147 -3.44 -18.38 -3.20
N ILE A 148 -3.35 -18.92 -4.42
CA ILE A 148 -3.73 -18.24 -5.66
C ILE A 148 -5.19 -18.57 -6.01
N TYR A 149 -5.93 -17.55 -6.42
CA TYR A 149 -7.32 -17.59 -6.89
C TYR A 149 -7.31 -17.06 -8.32
N GLN A 150 -7.66 -17.92 -9.28
CA GLN A 150 -7.73 -17.60 -10.71
C GLN A 150 -8.61 -18.57 -11.47
#